data_AF-X1BZ95-F1
#
_entry.id   AF-X1BZ95-F1
#
_cell.length_a   1.000
_cell.length_b   1.000
_cell.length_c   1.000
_cell.angle_alpha   90.00
_cell.angle_beta   90.00
_cell.angle_gamma   90.00
#
_symmetry.space_group_name_H-M   'P 1'
#
loop_
_entity.id
_entity.type
_entity.pdbx_description
1 polymer ?
#
loop_
_entity_poly.entity_id
_entity_poly.type
_entity_poly.pdbx_seq_one_letter_code
_entity_poly.pdbx_strand_id
1 'polypeptide(L)'
;MNRDTILNKVITSLDQVTTEWLTAVLSNSGALANGTVSAFDVDLGRGNWSTSVSLNLQFAGGSVGALPRRLFLKMVDTDASSSDEFFGPSEVTYYTRDYVDVPAAPLVRCYDAAFSE
;
A
#
# COMPACT_ATOMS: atom_id res chain seq x y z
N MET A 1 -10.73 1.29 -18.30
CA MET A 1 -9.60 1.84 -17.53
C MET A 1 -8.50 0.77 -17.56
N ASN A 2 -7.30 1.07 -18.05
CA ASN A 2 -6.24 0.07 -18.22
C ASN A 2 -5.63 -0.31 -16.85
N ARG A 3 -5.25 -1.59 -16.67
CA ARG A 3 -4.64 -2.11 -15.43
C ARG A 3 -3.36 -1.36 -15.05
N ASP A 4 -2.56 -0.97 -16.04
CA ASP A 4 -1.32 -0.21 -15.82
C ASP A 4 -1.57 1.20 -15.25
N THR A 5 -2.75 1.78 -15.51
CA THR A 5 -3.11 3.11 -14.99
C THR A 5 -3.49 3.09 -13.51
N ILE A 6 -3.82 1.92 -12.95
CA ILE A 6 -4.24 1.76 -11.55
C ILE A 6 -3.04 1.47 -10.63
N LEU A 7 -2.06 0.71 -11.11
CA LEU A 7 -0.92 0.22 -10.31
C LEU A 7 0.18 1.28 -10.08
N ASN A 8 0.37 2.23 -11.00
CA ASN A 8 1.40 3.27 -10.88
C ASN A 8 0.85 4.61 -10.38
N LYS A 9 -0.38 4.65 -9.87
CA LYS A 9 -1.00 5.89 -9.40
C LYS A 9 -0.64 6.12 -7.94
N VAL A 10 0.12 7.17 -7.68
CA VAL A 10 0.39 7.66 -6.32
C VAL A 10 -0.94 7.98 -5.64
N ILE A 11 -1.17 7.37 -4.48
CA ILE A 11 -2.28 7.71 -3.62
C ILE A 11 -1.88 8.93 -2.79
N THR A 12 -2.65 10.00 -2.94
CA THR A 12 -2.52 11.25 -2.18
C THR A 12 -3.65 11.44 -1.17
N SER A 13 -4.74 10.65 -1.25
CA SER A 13 -5.82 10.67 -0.26
C SER A 13 -6.47 9.30 -0.06
N LEU A 14 -7.08 9.08 1.11
CA LEU A 14 -7.76 7.82 1.44
C LEU A 14 -8.90 7.47 0.48
N ASP A 15 -9.57 8.47 -0.11
CA ASP A 15 -10.69 8.26 -1.04
C ASP A 15 -10.25 7.56 -2.34
N GLN A 16 -8.95 7.54 -2.64
CA GLN A 16 -8.39 6.82 -3.79
C GLN A 16 -8.13 5.33 -3.49
N VAL A 17 -8.19 4.93 -2.22
CA VAL A 17 -8.07 3.52 -1.81
C VAL A 17 -9.43 2.86 -2.01
N THR A 18 -9.57 2.04 -3.05
CA THR A 18 -10.80 1.29 -3.33
C THR A 18 -10.57 -0.21 -3.31
N THR A 19 -11.66 -0.99 -3.28
CA THR A 19 -11.60 -2.46 -3.42
C THR A 19 -10.96 -2.90 -4.72
N GLU A 20 -11.18 -2.16 -5.82
CA GLU A 20 -10.56 -2.43 -7.12
C GLU A 20 -9.06 -2.16 -7.09
N TRP A 21 -8.64 -1.05 -6.47
CA TRP A 21 -7.22 -0.72 -6.31
C TRP A 21 -6.51 -1.75 -5.43
N LEU A 22 -7.07 -2.10 -4.27
CA LEU A 22 -6.52 -3.13 -3.37
C LEU A 22 -6.43 -4.49 -4.06
N THR A 23 -7.45 -4.85 -4.85
CA THR A 23 -7.42 -6.09 -5.64
C THR A 23 -6.27 -6.08 -6.64
N ALA A 24 -6.05 -4.96 -7.34
CA ALA A 24 -4.98 -4.83 -8.31
C ALA A 24 -3.60 -4.98 -7.64
N VAL A 25 -3.36 -4.24 -6.55
CA VAL A 25 -2.11 -4.30 -5.77
C VAL A 25 -1.80 -5.71 -5.28
N LEU A 26 -2.78 -6.36 -4.64
CA LEU A 26 -2.58 -7.70 -4.09
C LEU A 26 -2.43 -8.77 -5.17
N SER A 27 -3.06 -8.58 -6.32
CA SER A 27 -2.86 -9.47 -7.47
C SER A 27 -1.46 -9.31 -8.06
N ASN A 28 -1.00 -8.07 -8.25
CA ASN A 28 0.32 -7.78 -8.82
C ASN A 28 1.47 -8.29 -7.93
N SER A 29 1.32 -8.17 -6.61
CA SER A 29 2.27 -8.72 -5.63
C SER A 29 2.19 -10.25 -5.43
N GLY A 30 1.28 -10.94 -6.12
CA GLY A 30 1.02 -12.38 -5.99
C GLY A 30 0.37 -12.78 -4.67
N ALA A 31 -0.03 -11.82 -3.82
CA ALA A 31 -0.71 -12.08 -2.55
C ALA A 31 -2.17 -12.53 -2.72
N LEU A 32 -2.79 -12.17 -3.86
CA LEU A 32 -4.09 -12.62 -4.31
C LEU A 32 -3.91 -13.29 -5.67
N ALA A 33 -3.79 -14.61 -5.70
CA ALA A 33 -3.61 -15.37 -6.93
C ALA A 33 -4.91 -15.43 -7.76
N ASN A 34 -6.07 -15.49 -7.09
CA ASN A 34 -7.38 -15.45 -7.71
C ASN A 34 -8.43 -14.88 -6.74
N GLY A 35 -9.40 -14.13 -7.25
CA GLY A 35 -10.48 -13.53 -6.46
C GLY A 35 -10.39 -12.00 -6.41
N THR A 36 -11.10 -11.40 -5.44
CA THR A 36 -11.18 -9.95 -5.26
C THR A 36 -11.28 -9.58 -3.79
N VAL A 37 -10.85 -8.36 -3.45
CA VAL A 37 -11.22 -7.71 -2.19
C VAL A 37 -12.68 -7.28 -2.30
N SER A 38 -13.53 -7.74 -1.40
CA SER A 38 -14.97 -7.47 -1.41
C SER A 38 -15.36 -6.26 -0.57
N ALA A 39 -14.60 -5.98 0.50
CA ALA A 39 -14.80 -4.84 1.38
C ALA A 39 -13.52 -4.58 2.17
N PHE A 40 -13.40 -3.37 2.73
CA PHE A 40 -12.40 -3.08 3.73
C PHE A 40 -12.90 -2.00 4.70
N ASP A 41 -12.37 -2.01 5.91
CA ASP A 41 -12.59 -0.99 6.93
C ASP A 41 -11.28 -0.25 7.21
N VAL A 42 -11.37 1.06 7.44
CA VAL A 42 -10.23 1.92 7.79
C VAL A 42 -10.22 2.17 9.28
N ASP A 43 -9.12 1.81 9.93
CA ASP A 43 -8.81 2.17 11.31
C ASP A 43 -7.74 3.26 11.29
N LEU A 44 -8.17 4.50 11.57
CA LEU A 44 -7.32 5.69 11.53
C LEU A 44 -6.39 5.70 12.74
N GLY A 45 -5.10 5.44 12.50
CA GLY A 45 -4.07 5.71 13.49
C GLY A 45 -3.90 7.22 13.67
N ARG A 46 -3.74 7.69 14.91
CA ARG A 46 -3.34 9.08 15.18
C ARG A 46 -1.82 9.20 15.03
N GLY A 47 -1.37 9.80 13.93
CA GLY A 47 0.01 10.25 13.74
C GLY A 47 0.01 11.73 13.33
N ASN A 48 0.89 12.54 13.92
CA ASN A 48 0.85 14.00 13.76
C ASN A 48 1.23 14.47 12.34
N TRP A 49 2.03 13.70 11.61
CA TRP A 49 2.69 14.14 10.36
C TRP A 49 2.58 13.15 9.17
N SER A 50 1.99 11.97 9.40
CA SER A 50 1.74 10.98 8.33
C SER A 50 0.33 10.45 8.49
N THR A 51 -0.41 10.33 7.39
CA THR A 51 -1.65 9.57 7.40
C THR A 51 -1.28 8.08 7.36
N SER A 52 -1.14 7.52 8.56
CA SER A 52 -0.87 6.11 8.78
C SER A 52 -2.17 5.41 9.17
N VAL A 53 -2.68 4.54 8.30
CA VAL A 53 -3.96 3.86 8.53
C VAL A 53 -3.81 2.35 8.47
N SER A 54 -4.58 1.66 9.29
CA SER A 54 -4.75 0.22 9.18
C SER A 54 -5.96 -0.08 8.31
N LEU A 55 -5.80 -0.93 7.30
CA LEU A 55 -6.89 -1.41 6.45
C LEU A 55 -7.20 -2.86 6.84
N ASN A 56 -8.46 -3.13 7.19
CA ASN A 56 -8.93 -4.48 7.50
C ASN A 56 -9.70 -5.01 6.29
N LEU A 57 -9.16 -6.01 5.61
CA LEU A 57 -9.67 -6.49 4.32
C LEU A 57 -10.58 -7.70 4.48
N GLN A 58 -11.60 -7.74 3.63
CA GLN A 58 -12.46 -8.90 3.41
C GLN A 58 -12.33 -9.31 1.94
N PHE A 59 -12.28 -10.62 1.69
CA PHE A 59 -12.15 -11.18 0.35
C PHE A 59 -13.44 -11.88 -0.06
N ALA A 60 -13.74 -11.86 -1.35
CA ALA A 60 -14.85 -12.63 -1.91
C ALA A 60 -14.64 -14.14 -1.66
N GLY A 61 -15.74 -14.88 -1.51
CA GLY A 61 -15.71 -16.33 -1.32
C GLY A 61 -14.97 -17.04 -2.46
N GLY A 62 -14.11 -18.01 -2.12
CA GLY A 62 -13.30 -18.74 -3.09
C GLY A 62 -12.04 -18.02 -3.57
N SER A 63 -11.67 -16.89 -2.95
CA SER A 63 -10.37 -16.25 -3.20
C SER A 63 -9.20 -17.15 -2.78
N VAL A 64 -8.09 -17.08 -3.51
CA VAL A 64 -6.90 -17.93 -3.33
C VAL A 64 -5.65 -17.05 -3.27
N GLY A 65 -4.74 -17.35 -2.34
CA GLY A 65 -3.47 -16.63 -2.18
C GLY A 65 -3.04 -16.55 -0.71
N ALA A 66 -2.18 -15.58 -0.41
CA ALA A 66 -1.82 -15.23 0.96
C ALA A 66 -2.96 -14.50 1.70
N LEU A 67 -3.78 -13.75 0.96
CA LEU A 67 -5.00 -13.09 1.45
C LEU A 67 -4.79 -12.27 2.74
N PRO A 68 -3.89 -11.27 2.75
CA PRO A 68 -3.61 -10.49 3.94
C PRO A 68 -4.87 -9.75 4.41
N ARG A 69 -5.32 -10.04 5.62
CA ARG A 69 -6.53 -9.42 6.22
C ARG A 69 -6.27 -8.08 6.87
N ARG A 70 -5.01 -7.74 7.11
CA ARG A 70 -4.60 -6.45 7.68
C ARG A 70 -3.45 -5.90 6.89
N LEU A 71 -3.62 -4.67 6.40
CA LEU A 71 -2.59 -3.90 5.73
C LEU A 71 -2.35 -2.61 6.49
N PHE A 72 -1.14 -2.07 6.33
CA PHE A 72 -0.77 -0.76 6.83
C PHE A 72 -0.47 0.13 5.62
N LEU A 73 -1.16 1.26 5.52
CA LEU A 73 -0.94 2.27 4.49
C LEU A 73 -0.32 3.51 5.13
N LYS A 74 0.85 3.91 4.64
CA LYS A 74 1.52 5.15 4.99
C LYS A 74 1.47 6.09 3.79
N MET A 75 0.94 7.29 4.00
CA MET A 75 1.01 8.39 3.04
C MET A 75 1.76 9.55 3.69
N VAL A 76 2.63 10.18 2.92
CA VAL A 76 3.43 11.35 3.32
C VAL A 76 3.13 12.47 2.34
N ASP A 77 2.72 13.62 2.88
CA ASP A 77 2.56 14.87 2.14
C ASP A 77 3.66 15.81 2.60
N THR A 78 4.59 16.15 1.70
CA THR A 78 5.72 17.03 2.02
C THR A 78 5.41 18.51 1.79
N ASP A 79 4.35 18.83 1.04
CA ASP A 79 3.93 20.21 0.79
C ASP A 79 3.19 20.81 2.00
N ALA A 80 2.63 19.96 2.86
CA ALA A 80 1.93 20.37 4.08
C ALA A 80 2.86 20.85 5.21
N SER A 81 4.18 20.64 5.11
CA SER A 81 5.15 20.99 6.15
C SER A 81 6.15 22.06 5.67
N SER A 82 6.21 23.17 6.39
CA SER A 82 7.21 24.24 6.24
C SER A 82 8.58 23.85 6.83
N SER A 83 9.05 22.63 6.55
CA SER A 83 10.32 22.11 7.04
C SER A 83 11.14 21.52 5.90
N ASP A 84 12.47 21.70 5.98
CA ASP A 84 13.51 21.24 5.05
C ASP A 84 13.64 19.69 4.92
N GLU A 85 12.55 18.94 5.05
CA GLU A 85 12.53 17.48 4.94
C GLU A 85 12.13 17.06 3.51
N PHE A 86 13.11 16.58 2.76
CA PHE A 86 12.93 16.07 1.40
C PHE A 86 12.54 14.58 1.43
N PHE A 87 11.32 14.24 1.00
CA PHE A 87 10.91 12.84 0.80
C PHE A 87 11.34 12.38 -0.61
N GLY A 88 12.53 11.78 -0.68
CA GLY A 88 13.08 11.26 -1.93
C GLY A 88 12.73 9.80 -2.22
N PRO A 89 13.21 9.25 -3.34
CA PRO A 89 12.99 7.85 -3.73
C PRO A 89 13.56 6.82 -2.74
N SER A 90 14.35 7.27 -1.76
CA SER A 90 15.05 6.44 -0.77
C SER A 90 14.10 5.59 0.07
N GLU A 91 12.92 6.10 0.44
CA GLU A 91 11.99 5.31 1.26
C GLU A 91 11.24 4.24 0.44
N VAL A 92 10.86 4.55 -0.80
CA VAL A 92 10.30 3.54 -1.72
C VAL A 92 11.33 2.45 -2.02
N THR A 93 12.58 2.85 -2.26
CA THR A 93 13.70 1.94 -2.53
C THR A 93 13.98 1.02 -1.33
N TYR A 94 13.88 1.54 -0.10
CA TYR A 94 14.08 0.75 1.13
C TYR A 94 13.12 -0.44 1.24
N TYR A 95 11.82 -0.23 0.94
CA TYR A 95 10.80 -1.28 1.06
C TYR A 95 10.66 -2.18 -0.17
N THR A 96 11.09 -1.72 -1.35
CA THR A 96 10.88 -2.44 -2.63
C THR A 96 12.15 -3.04 -3.22
N ARG A 97 13.34 -2.65 -2.75
CA ARG A 97 14.62 -3.10 -3.33
C ARG A 97 15.62 -3.59 -2.29
N ASP A 98 15.86 -2.80 -1.24
CA ASP A 98 17.10 -2.98 -0.47
C ASP A 98 17.12 -4.21 0.46
N TYR A 99 15.96 -4.83 0.73
CA TYR A 99 15.87 -6.01 1.61
C TYR A 99 14.99 -7.15 1.08
N VAL A 100 14.58 -7.10 -0.20
CA VAL A 100 13.70 -8.13 -0.79
C VAL A 100 14.33 -9.53 -0.71
N ASP A 101 15.65 -9.62 -0.78
CA ASP A 101 16.40 -10.88 -0.80
C ASP A 101 17.01 -11.26 0.56
N VAL A 102 16.74 -10.52 1.64
CA VAL A 102 17.28 -10.83 2.97
C VAL A 102 16.37 -11.84 3.67
N PRO A 103 16.76 -13.12 3.80
CA PRO A 103 15.94 -14.11 4.47
C PRO A 103 15.76 -13.75 5.95
N ALA A 104 14.53 -13.83 6.44
CA ALA A 104 14.14 -13.50 7.82
C ALA A 104 14.46 -12.06 8.27
N ALA A 105 14.52 -11.10 7.34
CA ALA A 105 14.55 -9.70 7.72
C ALA A 105 13.30 -9.36 8.55
N PRO A 106 13.43 -8.63 9.68
CA PRO A 106 12.30 -8.22 10.52
C PRO A 106 11.54 -7.05 9.88
N LEU A 107 11.19 -7.19 8.60
CA LEU A 107 10.57 -6.16 7.80
C LEU A 107 9.12 -6.52 7.50
N VAL A 108 8.28 -5.50 7.49
CA VAL A 108 6.90 -5.62 7.05
C VAL A 108 6.91 -5.93 5.56
N ARG A 109 6.14 -6.93 5.14
CA ARG A 109 5.96 -7.24 3.72
C ARG A 109 5.30 -6.04 3.02
N CYS A 110 6.02 -5.42 2.10
CA CYS A 110 5.49 -4.38 1.23
C CYS A 110 4.76 -5.04 0.05
N TYR A 111 3.53 -4.58 -0.24
CA TYR A 111 2.72 -5.07 -1.36
C TYR A 111 2.74 -4.12 -2.55
N ASP A 112 2.94 -2.83 -2.29
CA ASP A 112 3.04 -1.77 -3.28
C ASP A 112 3.68 -0.52 -2.64
N ALA A 113 4.41 0.25 -3.43
CA ALA A 113 4.94 1.56 -3.04
C ALA A 113 5.21 2.41 -4.28
N ALA A 114 4.81 3.67 -4.23
CA ALA A 114 5.00 4.64 -5.32
C ALA A 114 5.30 6.04 -4.75
N PHE A 115 5.96 6.89 -5.55
CA PHE A 115 6.16 8.31 -5.26
C PHE A 115 6.02 9.12 -6.56
N SER A 116 5.70 10.41 -6.43
CA SER A 116 5.71 11.38 -7.52
C SER A 116 6.37 12.67 -7.04
N GLU A 117 7.06 13.36 -7.95
CA GLU A 117 7.59 14.72 -7.77
C GLU A 117 6.51 15.79 -7.96
#